data_AF-A0AAW1JV09-F1
#
_entry.id   AF-A0AAW1JV09-F1
#
_cell.length_a   1.000
_cell.length_b   1.000
_cell.length_c   1.000
_cell.angle_alpha   90.00
_cell.angle_beta   90.00
_cell.angle_gamma   90.00
#
_symmetry.space_group_name_H-M   'P 1'
#
loop_
_entity.id
_entity.type
_entity.pdbx_description
1 polymer ?
#
loop_
_entity_poly.entity_id
_entity_poly.type
_entity_poly.pdbx_seq_one_letter_code
_entity_poly.pdbx_strand_id
1 'polypeptide(L)'
;MDVLNVLKTVKREDLIAKEYHNYRPFGSPKYGNNDEIRIVIPEIDRYTLTCESFLSLEGKLRLVSDETKVSATAKLINNAVAFMFTDIRYVMNVVDTSA
;
A
#
# COMPACT_ATOMS: atom_id res chain seq x y z
N MET A 1 27.80 14.16 -20.69
CA MET A 1 26.45 14.19 -20.08
C MET A 1 26.11 12.76 -19.75
N ASP A 2 25.95 12.43 -18.46
CA ASP A 2 25.46 11.12 -18.06
C ASP A 2 23.94 11.11 -18.14
N VAL A 3 23.40 10.17 -18.91
CA VAL A 3 21.95 9.97 -19.06
C VAL A 3 21.47 9.11 -17.89
N LEU A 4 20.48 9.60 -17.13
CA LEU A 4 19.89 8.86 -16.03
C LEU A 4 19.15 7.61 -16.56
N ASN A 5 19.64 6.43 -16.20
CA ASN A 5 18.95 5.17 -16.48
C ASN A 5 18.00 4.83 -15.33
N VAL A 6 16.71 5.12 -15.52
CA VAL A 6 15.64 4.85 -14.54
C VAL A 6 15.36 3.37 -14.29
N LEU A 7 15.86 2.48 -15.15
CA LEU A 7 15.71 1.02 -15.01
C LEU A 7 16.92 0.37 -14.32
N LYS A 8 17.97 1.13 -14.05
CA LYS A 8 19.16 0.62 -13.38
C LYS A 8 18.80 0.29 -11.93
N THR A 9 19.03 -0.96 -11.53
CA THR A 9 18.90 -1.36 -10.13
C THR A 9 19.88 -0.55 -9.28
N VAL A 10 19.34 0.17 -8.30
CA VAL A 10 20.14 0.93 -7.32
C VAL A 10 20.65 -0.05 -6.29
N LYS A 11 21.98 -0.18 -6.19
CA LYS A 11 22.62 -0.84 -5.04
C LYS A 11 22.95 0.23 -4.02
N ARG A 12 22.45 0.05 -2.80
CA ARG A 12 22.76 0.89 -1.64
C ARG A 12 23.74 0.13 -0.77
N GLU A 13 24.96 0.63 -0.66
CA GLU A 13 26.03 0.01 0.14
C GLU A 13 25.80 0.17 1.66
N ASP A 14 24.92 1.11 2.04
CA ASP A 14 24.49 1.42 3.40
C ASP A 14 23.34 0.52 3.92
N LEU A 15 22.71 -0.28 3.05
CA LEU A 15 21.61 -1.15 3.43
C LEU A 15 22.13 -2.51 3.94
N ILE A 16 22.15 -2.69 5.25
CA ILE A 16 22.69 -3.88 5.92
C ILE A 16 21.73 -5.08 5.81
N ALA A 17 20.43 -4.84 5.97
CA ALA A 17 19.39 -5.86 5.92
C ALA A 17 18.04 -5.26 5.50
N LYS A 18 17.18 -6.10 4.93
CA LYS A 18 15.77 -5.77 4.64
C LYS A 18 14.88 -6.80 5.31
N GLU A 19 13.87 -6.31 6.02
CA GLU A 19 12.84 -7.13 6.66
C GLU A 19 11.46 -6.76 6.13
N TYR A 20 10.56 -7.74 6.10
CA TYR A 20 9.15 -7.52 5.77
C TYR A 20 8.31 -7.60 7.04
N HIS A 21 7.46 -6.59 7.25
CA HIS A 21 6.56 -6.52 8.39
C HIS A 21 5.12 -6.40 7.92
N ASN A 22 4.23 -7.10 8.64
CA ASN A 22 2.80 -7.05 8.39
C ASN A 22 2.17 -6.02 9.32
N TYR A 23 1.53 -5.01 8.74
CA TYR A 23 0.79 -4.00 9.48
C TYR A 23 -0.69 -4.09 9.14
N ARG A 24 -1.53 -3.84 10.15
CA ARG A 24 -2.96 -3.66 9.92
C ARG A 24 -3.26 -2.19 9.74
N PRO A 25 -4.21 -1.83 8.87
CA PRO A 25 -4.72 -0.49 8.83
C PRO A 25 -5.27 -0.04 10.19
N PHE A 26 -5.11 1.24 10.48
CA PHE A 26 -5.62 1.89 11.67
C PHE A 26 -7.12 2.19 11.52
N GLY A 27 -7.89 1.85 12.53
CA GLY A 27 -9.34 2.09 12.57
C GLY A 27 -10.18 0.88 12.17
N SER A 28 -11.13 1.08 11.27
CA SER A 28 -12.18 0.09 10.94
C SER A 28 -11.62 -1.09 10.13
N PRO A 29 -12.04 -2.34 10.42
CA PRO A 29 -11.70 -3.51 9.60
C PRO A 29 -12.47 -3.57 8.28
N LYS A 30 -13.38 -2.62 8.04
CA LYS A 30 -14.19 -2.52 6.83
C LYS A 30 -13.95 -1.18 6.16
N TYR A 31 -13.67 -1.23 4.87
CA TYR A 31 -13.50 -0.07 4.01
C TYR A 31 -14.59 -0.07 2.93
N GLY A 32 -15.18 1.10 2.69
CA GLY A 32 -16.08 1.41 1.59
C GLY A 32 -15.38 2.17 0.47
N ASN A 33 -16.18 2.64 -0.48
CA ASN A 33 -15.69 3.45 -1.59
C ASN A 33 -15.15 4.79 -1.09
N ASN A 34 -14.00 5.19 -1.60
CA ASN A 34 -13.32 6.45 -1.28
C ASN A 34 -12.85 6.58 0.17
N ASP A 35 -12.85 5.49 0.95
CA ASP A 35 -12.24 5.54 2.28
C ASP A 35 -10.72 5.69 2.18
N GLU A 36 -10.12 6.29 3.21
CA GLU A 36 -8.66 6.40 3.35
C GLU A 36 -8.12 5.23 4.17
N ILE A 37 -7.10 4.54 3.64
CA ILE A 37 -6.35 3.54 4.40
C ILE A 37 -5.17 4.22 5.08
N ARG A 38 -5.09 4.15 6.41
CA ARG A 38 -3.95 4.63 7.19
C ARG A 38 -3.22 3.45 7.82
N ILE A 39 -1.94 3.29 7.54
CA ILE A 39 -1.10 2.24 8.14
C ILE A 39 -0.13 2.92 9.10
N VAL A 40 -0.31 2.69 10.40
CA VAL A 40 0.56 3.27 11.43
C VAL A 40 1.80 2.39 11.58
N ILE A 41 2.98 2.98 11.41
CA ILE A 41 4.26 2.33 11.68
C ILE A 41 4.74 2.86 13.03
N PRO A 42 4.72 2.03 14.09
CA PRO A 42 4.97 2.49 15.45
C PRO A 42 6.45 2.77 15.76
N GLU A 43 7.39 2.27 14.96
CA GLU A 43 8.82 2.37 15.23
C GLU A 43 9.51 3.42 14.36
N ILE A 44 10.27 4.30 15.03
CA ILE A 44 10.87 5.52 14.46
C ILE A 44 12.27 5.25 13.89
N ASP A 45 12.92 4.16 14.31
CA ASP A 45 14.26 3.76 13.87
C ASP A 45 14.26 2.93 12.57
N ARG A 46 13.09 2.60 12.02
CA ARG A 46 12.96 1.84 10.78
C ARG A 46 12.60 2.73 9.60
N TYR A 47 13.50 2.81 8.63
CA TYR A 47 13.20 3.44 7.34
C TYR A 47 12.32 2.51 6.50
N THR A 48 11.21 3.05 5.98
CA THR A 48 10.30 2.27 5.14
C THR A 48 10.62 2.41 3.66
N LEU A 49 10.86 1.28 3.01
CA LEU A 49 11.03 1.20 1.56
C LEU A 49 9.67 0.98 0.88
N THR A 50 8.88 2.04 0.78
CA THR A 50 7.47 1.98 0.35
C THR A 50 7.29 1.46 -1.07
N CYS A 51 8.26 1.62 -1.96
CA CYS A 51 8.20 1.10 -3.33
C CYS A 51 8.24 -0.45 -3.40
N GLU A 52 8.65 -1.12 -2.33
CA GLU A 52 8.63 -2.59 -2.22
C GLU A 52 7.60 -3.08 -1.19
N SER A 53 6.53 -2.30 -0.99
CA SER A 53 5.41 -2.67 -0.15
C SER A 53 4.30 -3.39 -0.94
N PHE A 54 3.50 -4.19 -0.24
CA PHE A 54 2.38 -4.93 -0.81
C PHE A 54 1.14 -4.72 0.07
N LEU A 55 -0.02 -4.58 -0.57
CA LEU A 55 -1.31 -4.52 0.11
C LEU A 55 -2.06 -5.84 -0.11
N SER A 56 -2.37 -6.55 0.97
CA SER A 56 -3.24 -7.71 0.93
C SER A 56 -4.69 -7.27 1.08
N LEU A 57 -5.55 -7.63 0.13
CA LEU A 57 -6.94 -7.22 0.04
C LEU A 57 -7.82 -8.44 -0.14
N GLU A 58 -8.83 -8.56 0.71
CA GLU A 58 -9.84 -9.61 0.63
C GLU A 58 -11.20 -8.98 0.41
N GLY A 59 -11.97 -9.52 -0.53
CA GLY A 59 -13.27 -8.98 -0.89
C GLY A 59 -14.08 -9.93 -1.77
N LYS A 60 -15.31 -9.52 -2.08
CA LYS A 60 -16.20 -10.24 -3.00
C LYS A 60 -16.56 -9.31 -4.16
N LEU A 61 -16.33 -9.76 -5.38
CA LEU A 61 -16.75 -9.04 -6.57
C LEU A 61 -18.24 -9.32 -6.83
N ARG A 62 -19.04 -8.27 -7.05
CA ARG A 62 -20.48 -8.33 -7.33
C ARG A 62 -20.83 -7.41 -8.49
N LEU A 63 -21.73 -7.82 -9.37
CA LEU A 63 -22.31 -6.96 -10.40
C LEU A 63 -23.42 -6.10 -9.77
N VAL A 64 -23.50 -4.82 -10.15
CA VAL A 64 -24.45 -3.85 -9.60
C VAL A 64 -25.87 -4.09 -10.12
N SER A 65 -26.01 -4.64 -11.32
CA SER A 65 -27.29 -5.04 -11.92
C SER A 65 -27.55 -6.53 -11.66
N ASP A 66 -28.37 -6.80 -10.66
CA ASP A 66 -29.13 -8.04 -10.37
C ASP A 66 -28.47 -9.41 -10.64
N GLU A 67 -28.19 -10.10 -9.54
CA GLU A 67 -28.10 -11.57 -9.33
C GLU A 67 -27.19 -12.42 -10.23
N THR A 68 -26.56 -11.84 -11.24
CA THR A 68 -25.68 -12.59 -12.13
C THR A 68 -24.32 -12.70 -11.45
N LYS A 69 -23.87 -13.94 -11.19
CA LYS A 69 -22.53 -14.17 -10.62
C LYS A 69 -21.50 -13.55 -11.56
N VAL A 70 -20.59 -12.78 -10.99
CA VAL A 70 -19.41 -12.32 -11.70
C VAL A 70 -18.70 -13.54 -12.27
N SER A 71 -18.30 -13.48 -13.54
CA SER A 71 -17.54 -14.57 -14.17
C SER A 71 -16.38 -14.96 -13.26
N ALA A 72 -16.17 -16.26 -13.04
CA ALA A 72 -15.03 -16.76 -12.28
C ALA A 72 -13.67 -16.33 -12.89
N THR A 73 -13.68 -15.88 -14.14
CA THR A 73 -12.52 -15.37 -14.87
C THR A 73 -12.36 -13.85 -14.83
N ALA A 74 -13.23 -13.13 -14.13
CA ALA A 74 -13.12 -11.67 -14.01
C ALA A 74 -11.82 -11.32 -13.29
N LYS A 75 -11.00 -10.49 -13.94
CA LYS A 75 -9.72 -10.03 -13.40
C LYS A 75 -9.79 -8.54 -13.13
N LEU A 76 -9.28 -8.14 -11.98
CA LEU A 76 -8.96 -6.75 -11.68
C LEU A 76 -7.63 -6.44 -12.36
N ILE A 77 -7.65 -5.51 -13.32
CA ILE A 77 -6.47 -5.09 -14.10
C ILE A 77 -6.07 -3.66 -13.71
N ASN A 78 -4.86 -3.23 -14.12
CA ASN A 78 -4.40 -1.84 -13.96
C ASN A 78 -4.49 -1.30 -12.52
N ASN A 79 -4.17 -2.13 -11.53
CA ASN A 79 -4.26 -1.75 -10.11
C ASN A 79 -5.66 -1.24 -9.72
N ALA A 80 -6.72 -1.89 -10.22
CA ALA A 80 -8.12 -1.46 -10.02
C ALA A 80 -8.49 -1.16 -8.56
N VAL A 81 -7.90 -1.86 -7.60
CA VAL A 81 -8.20 -1.66 -6.18
C VAL A 81 -7.66 -0.33 -5.64
N ALA A 82 -6.56 0.19 -6.21
CA ALA A 82 -6.06 1.52 -5.81
C ALA A 82 -7.09 2.63 -6.10
N PHE A 83 -7.94 2.44 -7.11
CA PHE A 83 -9.02 3.40 -7.43
C PHE A 83 -10.24 3.29 -6.51
N MET A 84 -10.30 2.31 -5.61
CA MET A 84 -11.40 2.17 -4.65
C MET A 84 -11.22 3.07 -3.41
N PHE A 85 -10.02 3.57 -3.18
CA PHE A 85 -9.65 4.37 -2.02
C PHE A 85 -9.30 5.79 -2.46
N THR A 86 -9.57 6.77 -1.59
CA THR A 86 -9.11 8.14 -1.86
C THR A 86 -7.60 8.24 -1.70
N ASP A 87 -7.06 7.59 -0.68
CA ASP A 87 -5.64 7.61 -0.36
C ASP A 87 -5.23 6.37 0.45
N ILE A 88 -3.96 5.98 0.31
CA ILE A 88 -3.30 4.96 1.14
C ILE A 88 -2.04 5.60 1.73
N ARG A 89 -1.99 5.76 3.05
CA ARG A 89 -0.94 6.53 3.73
C ARG A 89 -0.25 5.73 4.81
N TYR A 90 1.07 5.83 4.84
CA TYR A 90 1.87 5.45 5.99
C TYR A 90 1.89 6.60 6.98
N VAL A 91 1.45 6.34 8.21
CA VAL A 91 1.52 7.28 9.33
C VAL A 91 2.74 6.89 10.15
N MET A 92 3.83 7.62 9.95
CA MET A 92 5.04 7.50 10.76
C MET A 92 4.95 8.54 11.87
N ASN A 93 5.09 8.11 13.13
CA ASN A 93 5.19 9.05 14.25
C ASN A 93 6.54 9.77 14.15
N VAL A 94 6.60 10.93 13.49
CA VAL A 94 7.67 11.88 13.77
C VAL A 94 7.32 12.45 15.14
N VAL A 95 8.10 12.10 16.17
CA VAL A 95 8.06 12.85 17.42
C VAL A 95 8.46 14.27 17.06
N ASP A 96 7.49 15.18 17.04
CA ASP A 96 7.75 16.61 17.07
C ASP A 96 8.52 16.88 18.36
N THR A 97 9.84 16.95 18.26
CA THR A 97 10.68 17.55 19.29
C THR A 97 10.51 19.05 19.19
N SER A 98 9.32 19.55 19.56
CA SER A 98 9.15 20.96 19.85
C SER A 98 9.96 21.27 21.11
N ALA A 99 11.06 21.99 20.89
CA ALA A 99 12.01 22.48 21.88
C ALA A 99 11.38 23.43 22.91
#